data_AF-A0A7Y6PDD2-F1
#
_entry.id   AF-A0A7Y6PDD2-F1
#
_cell.length_a   1.000
_cell.length_b   1.000
_cell.length_c   1.000
_cell.angle_alpha   90.00
_cell.angle_beta   90.00
_cell.angle_gamma   90.00
#
_symmetry.space_group_name_H-M   'P 1'
#
loop_
_entity.id
_entity.type
_entity.pdbx_description
1 polymer ?
#
loop_
_entity_poly.entity_id
_entity_poly.type
_entity_poly.pdbx_seq_one_letter_code
_entity_poly.pdbx_strand_id
1 'polypeptide(L)'
;MEQKIKAYKAFDKDLSCRGFKYKVGKEYEETGDIKACEKGFHACPYPLDVFGYYAPAGSRLCEVEQSGKIDDSESDKVCSSKIRIGAELDIRGLVKAAVSYVKERCTNEYNAEPGKPAMTGYRGVATAGDRGAATAGNCGVATAGDRGAATAGYRGVAMAGNCGAATAGDRGVAMAGNCGAATAGDCGAATAGDRGAATAGDGGAATAGDGGAATAGDGGVATAGYRGVATAGYRGVATAGDGGAATAGDGGAAT
;
A
#
# COMPACT_ATOMS: atom_id res chain seq x y z
N MET A 1 34.57 -4.99 -3.62
CA MET A 1 34.31 -3.85 -2.70
C MET A 1 33.82 -4.44 -1.38
N GLU A 2 34.30 -3.93 -0.25
CA GLU A 2 33.81 -4.34 1.07
C GLU A 2 32.37 -3.84 1.25
N GLN A 3 31.46 -4.70 1.69
CA GLN A 3 30.07 -4.32 1.96
C GLN A 3 30.04 -3.34 3.13
N LYS A 4 29.30 -2.24 2.95
CA LYS A 4 29.09 -1.22 3.98
C LYS A 4 27.59 -1.07 4.23
N ILE A 5 27.20 -1.10 5.49
CA ILE A 5 25.81 -0.96 5.92
C ILE A 5 25.72 0.28 6.81
N LYS A 6 24.80 1.18 6.46
CA LYS A 6 24.39 2.27 7.33
C LYS A 6 23.41 1.75 8.37
N ALA A 7 23.71 1.98 9.64
CA ALA A 7 22.92 1.54 10.77
C ALA A 7 22.92 2.60 11.90
N TYR A 8 22.27 2.29 13.01
CA TYR A 8 22.05 3.20 14.13
C TYR A 8 22.37 2.49 15.43
N LYS A 9 23.11 3.15 16.31
CA LYS A 9 23.54 2.57 17.58
C LYS A 9 23.25 3.53 18.72
N ALA A 10 22.66 2.99 19.78
CA ALA A 10 22.54 3.66 21.06
C ALA A 10 23.68 3.23 22.00
N PHE A 11 24.06 4.15 22.88
CA PHE A 11 25.11 4.01 23.88
C PHE A 11 24.62 4.56 25.23
N ASP A 12 25.33 4.18 26.29
CA ASP A 12 25.22 4.84 27.58
C ASP A 12 25.69 6.31 27.50
N LYS A 13 25.37 7.13 28.51
CA LYS A 13 25.70 8.57 28.55
C LYS A 13 27.17 8.87 28.29
N ASP A 14 28.06 7.95 28.69
CA ASP A 14 29.49 8.10 28.55
C ASP A 14 30.05 7.54 27.22
N LEU A 15 29.16 7.23 26.26
CA LEU A 15 29.47 6.67 24.94
C LEU A 15 30.03 5.25 25.02
N SER A 16 29.57 4.46 25.99
CA SER A 16 29.94 3.05 26.13
C SER A 16 28.82 2.08 25.73
N CYS A 17 29.21 0.85 25.43
CA CYS A 17 28.31 -0.27 25.18
C CYS A 17 29.01 -1.57 25.62
N ARG A 18 28.37 -2.37 26.48
CA ARG A 18 28.94 -3.63 27.02
C ARG A 18 30.36 -3.48 27.59
N GLY A 19 30.65 -2.35 28.25
CA GLY A 19 31.95 -2.08 28.86
C GLY A 19 33.03 -1.57 27.90
N PHE A 20 32.76 -1.47 26.60
CA PHE A 20 33.66 -0.85 25.63
C PHE A 20 33.31 0.62 25.42
N LYS A 21 34.32 1.50 25.40
CA LYS A 21 34.13 2.94 25.25
C LYS A 21 34.43 3.42 23.84
N TYR A 22 33.47 4.12 23.24
CA TYR A 22 33.53 4.61 21.88
C TYR A 22 33.80 6.10 21.81
N LYS A 23 34.17 6.58 20.62
CA LYS A 23 34.33 8.00 20.29
C LYS A 23 33.71 8.26 18.93
N VAL A 24 32.94 9.34 18.84
CA VAL A 24 32.41 9.86 17.56
C VAL A 24 33.55 10.12 16.58
N GLY A 25 33.34 9.73 15.32
CA GLY A 25 34.30 9.84 14.23
C GLY A 25 35.41 8.77 14.22
N LYS A 26 35.39 7.80 15.13
CA LYS A 26 36.39 6.72 15.19
C LYS A 26 35.86 5.41 14.62
N GLU A 27 36.82 4.62 14.14
CA GLU A 27 36.62 3.27 13.63
C GLU A 27 37.20 2.25 14.61
N TYR A 28 36.53 1.12 14.69
CA TYR A 28 36.87 0.01 15.56
C TYR A 28 36.77 -1.29 14.79
N GLU A 29 37.67 -2.21 15.10
CA GLU A 29 37.73 -3.53 14.49
C GLU A 29 37.85 -4.61 15.57
N GLU A 30 37.07 -5.66 15.41
CA GLU A 30 37.03 -6.84 16.27
C GLU A 30 37.43 -8.07 15.43
N THR A 31 38.24 -8.95 15.99
CA THR A 31 38.80 -10.11 15.28
C THR A 31 38.15 -11.42 15.74
N GLY A 32 38.26 -12.45 14.90
CA GLY A 32 37.70 -13.79 15.16
C GLY A 32 36.34 -14.03 14.48
N ASP A 33 35.52 -14.87 15.11
CA ASP A 33 34.21 -15.24 14.61
C ASP A 33 33.17 -14.26 15.10
N ILE A 34 32.63 -13.48 14.16
CA ILE A 34 31.58 -12.50 14.41
C ILE A 34 30.25 -13.24 14.39
N LYS A 35 29.46 -13.06 15.45
CA LYS A 35 28.15 -13.67 15.58
C LYS A 35 27.20 -12.74 16.32
N ALA A 36 25.98 -12.61 15.81
CA ALA A 36 24.94 -11.82 16.43
C ALA A 36 24.71 -12.26 17.89
N CYS A 37 24.44 -11.29 18.75
CA CYS A 37 24.33 -11.44 20.22
C CYS A 37 25.61 -11.86 20.98
N GLU A 38 26.56 -12.53 20.34
CA GLU A 38 27.76 -13.09 21.00
C GLU A 38 28.98 -12.16 20.88
N LYS A 39 29.48 -11.92 19.67
CA LYS A 39 30.76 -11.23 19.44
C LYS A 39 30.72 -10.33 18.21
N GLY A 40 31.18 -9.10 18.37
CA GLY A 40 31.23 -8.07 17.34
C GLY A 40 30.47 -6.80 17.75
N PHE A 41 30.33 -5.88 16.81
CA PHE A 41 29.66 -4.60 17.02
C PHE A 41 28.21 -4.68 16.55
N HIS A 42 27.25 -4.54 17.49
CA HIS A 42 25.82 -4.53 17.17
C HIS A 42 25.30 -3.12 16.90
N ALA A 43 24.50 -2.98 15.86
CA ALA A 43 23.69 -1.79 15.58
C ALA A 43 22.39 -2.17 14.84
N CYS A 44 21.41 -1.28 14.84
CA CYS A 44 20.11 -1.48 14.23
C CYS A 44 20.06 -0.87 12.83
N PRO A 45 19.68 -1.62 11.78
CA PRO A 45 19.45 -1.03 10.46
C PRO A 45 18.33 0.01 10.48
N TYR A 46 17.21 -0.29 11.14
CA TYR A 46 16.11 0.65 11.33
C TYR A 46 16.36 1.54 12.56
N PRO A 47 16.29 2.88 12.43
CA PRO A 47 16.66 3.79 13.51
C PRO A 47 15.92 3.61 14.83
N LEU A 48 14.63 3.26 14.82
CA LEU A 48 13.83 3.22 16.06
C LEU A 48 14.00 1.91 16.83
N ASP A 49 14.55 0.86 16.22
CA ASP A 49 14.81 -0.41 16.91
C ASP A 49 15.83 -0.26 18.04
N VAL A 50 16.67 0.80 17.99
CA VAL A 50 17.60 1.13 19.10
C VAL A 50 16.88 1.29 20.44
N PHE A 51 15.59 1.68 20.43
CA PHE A 51 14.79 1.83 21.64
C PHE A 51 14.34 0.50 22.26
N GLY A 52 14.44 -0.61 21.54
CA GLY A 52 14.31 -1.95 22.13
C GLY A 52 15.47 -2.31 23.06
N TYR A 53 16.61 -1.62 22.94
CA TYR A 53 17.84 -1.90 23.66
C TYR A 53 18.22 -0.84 24.69
N TYR A 54 17.94 0.42 24.38
CA TYR A 54 18.29 1.57 25.21
C TYR A 54 17.11 2.52 25.34
N ALA A 55 16.83 2.99 26.56
CA ALA A 55 15.79 3.98 26.75
C ALA A 55 16.16 5.29 26.01
N PRO A 56 15.19 6.00 25.40
CA PRO A 56 15.47 7.26 24.73
C PRO A 56 16.09 8.30 25.67
N ALA A 57 15.62 8.31 26.93
CA ALA A 57 16.10 9.21 27.95
C ALA A 57 17.43 8.71 28.54
N GLY A 58 18.49 9.49 28.37
CA GLY A 58 19.79 9.20 28.96
C GLY A 58 20.68 8.27 28.12
N SER A 59 20.30 7.98 26.88
CA SER A 59 21.18 7.33 25.92
C SER A 59 21.68 8.32 24.87
N ARG A 60 22.83 8.01 24.28
CA ARG A 60 23.40 8.74 23.15
C ARG A 60 23.20 7.93 21.89
N LEU A 61 22.71 8.57 20.84
CA LEU A 61 22.32 7.91 19.59
C LEU A 61 23.29 8.33 18.51
N CYS A 62 23.87 7.41 17.76
CA CYS A 62 24.72 7.73 16.62
C CYS A 62 24.27 6.98 15.37
N GLU A 63 24.41 7.63 14.24
CA GLU A 63 24.54 6.94 12.96
C GLU A 63 25.89 6.22 12.93
N VAL A 64 25.91 5.00 12.41
CA VAL A 64 27.13 4.19 12.30
C VAL A 64 27.23 3.55 10.92
N GLU A 65 28.47 3.31 10.50
CA GLU A 65 28.76 2.52 9.29
C GLU A 65 29.40 1.20 9.74
N GLN A 66 28.82 0.08 9.34
CA GLN A 66 29.30 -1.26 9.64
C GLN A 66 29.86 -1.93 8.38
N SER A 67 30.96 -2.66 8.55
CA SER A 67 31.65 -3.35 7.46
C SER A 67 32.45 -4.57 7.96
N GLY A 68 33.21 -5.19 7.06
CA GLY A 68 33.98 -6.40 7.34
C GLY A 68 33.13 -7.66 7.30
N LYS A 69 33.32 -8.57 8.26
CA LYS A 69 32.43 -9.72 8.45
C LYS A 69 31.11 -9.22 9.03
N ILE A 70 29.99 -9.60 8.43
CA ILE A 70 28.65 -9.17 8.83
C ILE A 70 27.81 -10.41 9.10
N ASP A 71 27.09 -10.40 10.22
CA ASP A 71 26.03 -11.34 10.57
C ASP A 71 24.72 -10.54 10.75
N ASP A 72 23.78 -10.78 9.85
CA ASP A 72 22.47 -10.15 9.76
C ASP A 72 21.32 -11.17 9.95
N SER A 73 21.61 -12.28 10.65
CA SER A 73 20.61 -13.33 10.93
C SER A 73 19.44 -12.87 11.80
N GLU A 74 19.55 -11.73 12.47
CA GLU A 74 18.51 -11.13 13.32
C GLU A 74 17.74 -10.03 12.58
N SER A 75 16.43 -9.95 12.78
CA SER A 75 15.58 -9.02 12.02
C SER A 75 15.78 -7.54 12.37
N ASP A 76 16.17 -7.23 13.62
CA ASP A 76 16.18 -5.87 14.19
C ASP A 76 17.59 -5.31 14.43
N LYS A 77 18.63 -6.13 14.29
CA LYS A 77 20.03 -5.74 14.49
C LYS A 77 20.97 -6.52 13.58
N VAL A 78 22.12 -5.91 13.32
CA VAL A 78 23.23 -6.49 12.58
C VAL A 78 24.49 -6.46 13.42
N CYS A 79 25.31 -7.50 13.32
CA CYS A 79 26.60 -7.61 14.00
C CYS A 79 27.73 -7.54 12.96
N SER A 80 28.77 -6.75 13.23
CA SER A 80 29.89 -6.60 12.30
C SER A 80 31.27 -6.68 12.98
N SER A 81 32.30 -7.05 12.22
CA SER A 81 33.69 -6.98 12.68
C SER A 81 34.21 -5.54 12.73
N LYS A 82 33.70 -4.64 11.89
CA LYS A 82 34.10 -3.23 11.86
C LYS A 82 32.92 -2.31 12.06
N ILE A 83 33.15 -1.23 12.81
CA ILE A 83 32.17 -0.16 13.00
C ILE A 83 32.86 1.20 13.01
N ARG A 84 32.30 2.16 12.26
CA ARG A 84 32.61 3.58 12.35
C ARG A 84 31.50 4.28 13.11
N ILE A 85 31.85 4.97 14.18
CA ILE A 85 30.89 5.84 14.89
C ILE A 85 30.77 7.15 14.12
N GLY A 86 29.63 7.37 13.50
CA GLY A 86 29.30 8.57 12.74
C GLY A 86 28.79 9.70 13.64
N ALA A 87 27.93 10.54 13.06
CA ALA A 87 27.36 11.69 13.76
C ALA A 87 26.41 11.25 14.87
N GLU A 88 26.45 11.99 15.98
CA GLU A 88 25.43 11.89 17.04
C GLU A 88 24.13 12.50 16.55
N LEU A 89 23.01 11.84 16.86
CA LEU A 89 21.67 12.23 16.46
C LEU A 89 20.88 12.61 17.71
N ASP A 90 20.15 13.71 17.63
CA ASP A 90 19.05 13.97 18.55
C ASP A 90 17.81 13.16 18.13
N ILE A 91 16.75 13.20 18.95
CA ILE A 91 15.50 12.49 18.65
C ILE A 91 14.91 12.97 17.31
N ARG A 92 15.03 14.26 16.98
CA ARG A 92 14.58 14.81 15.69
C ARG A 92 15.34 14.17 14.52
N GLY A 93 16.65 14.06 14.63
CA GLY A 93 17.53 13.43 13.65
C GLY A 93 17.22 11.94 13.48
N LEU A 94 16.99 11.23 14.58
CA LEU A 94 16.61 9.81 14.55
C LEU A 94 15.24 9.60 13.89
N VAL A 95 14.24 10.42 14.22
CA VAL A 95 12.91 10.37 13.58
C VAL A 95 13.02 10.68 12.09
N LYS A 96 13.82 11.67 11.69
CA LYS A 96 14.07 11.97 10.27
C LYS A 96 14.70 10.78 9.56
N ALA A 97 15.69 10.14 10.18
CA ALA A 97 16.31 8.93 9.66
C ALA A 97 15.30 7.78 9.53
N ALA A 98 14.39 7.62 10.49
CA ALA A 98 13.38 6.55 10.48
C ALA A 98 12.41 6.71 9.31
N VAL A 99 11.95 7.95 9.08
CA VAL A 99 11.09 8.29 7.93
C VAL A 99 11.82 8.04 6.62
N SER A 100 13.09 8.45 6.51
CA SER A 100 13.92 8.17 5.33
C SER A 100 14.09 6.67 5.08
N TYR A 101 14.40 5.90 6.13
CA TYR A 101 14.59 4.45 6.03
C TYR A 101 13.34 3.75 5.48
N VAL A 102 12.16 4.09 6.01
CA VAL A 102 10.87 3.55 5.54
C VAL A 102 10.63 3.96 4.10
N LYS A 103 10.82 5.24 3.76
CA LYS A 103 10.60 5.77 2.40
C LYS A 103 11.48 5.08 1.35
N GLU A 104 12.74 4.78 1.67
CA GLU A 104 13.66 4.09 0.75
C GLU A 104 13.30 2.61 0.51
N ARG A 105 12.61 1.97 1.47
CA ARG A 105 12.28 0.53 1.44
C ARG A 105 10.85 0.22 1.05
N CYS A 106 9.95 1.21 1.07
CA CYS A 106 8.67 1.10 0.40
C CYS A 106 8.92 1.06 -1.12
N THR A 107 8.89 -0.14 -1.70
CA THR A 107 9.05 -0.35 -3.14
C THR A 107 7.73 -0.12 -3.87
N ASN A 108 7.64 0.96 -4.63
CA ASN A 108 7.00 0.94 -5.92
C ASN A 108 8.01 1.53 -6.92
N GLU A 109 8.17 0.88 -8.08
CA GLU A 109 8.99 1.39 -9.20
C GLU A 109 8.64 2.83 -9.62
N TYR A 110 7.51 3.35 -9.10
CA TYR A 110 7.02 4.70 -9.25
C TYR A 110 6.55 5.23 -7.88
N ASN A 111 7.50 5.45 -6.96
CA ASN A 111 7.22 6.07 -5.66
C ASN A 111 6.66 7.48 -5.87
N ALA A 112 5.32 7.51 -5.87
CA ALA A 112 4.45 8.65 -5.92
C ALA A 112 4.94 9.72 -4.95
N GLU A 113 4.99 10.97 -5.41
CA GLU A 113 5.21 12.11 -4.52
C GLU A 113 4.21 12.01 -3.34
N PRO A 114 4.57 12.40 -2.11
CA PRO A 114 3.65 12.36 -0.98
C PRO A 114 2.29 12.99 -1.35
N GLY A 115 1.22 12.20 -1.29
CA GLY A 115 -0.14 12.61 -1.70
C GLY A 115 -0.53 12.26 -3.15
N LYS A 116 0.32 11.57 -3.92
CA LYS A 116 0.02 11.06 -5.26
C LYS A 116 -0.33 9.56 -5.21
N PRO A 117 -1.17 9.07 -6.13
CA PRO A 117 -1.60 7.67 -6.16
C PRO A 117 -0.45 6.71 -6.48
N ALA A 118 -0.52 5.48 -5.96
CA ALA A 118 0.40 4.40 -6.35
C ALA A 118 0.17 4.07 -7.83
N MET A 119 1.14 4.36 -8.71
CA MET A 119 1.01 4.19 -10.16
C MET A 119 1.87 3.04 -10.66
N THR A 120 1.40 2.28 -11.64
CA THR A 120 2.19 1.26 -12.33
C THR A 120 2.10 1.37 -13.86
N GLY A 121 3.03 0.73 -14.56
CA GLY A 121 3.06 0.69 -16.02
C GLY A 121 1.89 -0.08 -16.67
N TYR A 122 1.96 -0.31 -17.98
CA TYR A 122 0.85 -0.83 -18.81
C TYR A 122 0.18 -2.12 -18.29
N ARG A 123 0.92 -3.04 -17.65
CA ARG A 123 0.41 -4.31 -17.06
C ARG A 123 0.71 -4.44 -15.57
N GLY A 124 0.87 -3.33 -14.87
CA GLY A 124 1.31 -3.38 -13.47
C GLY A 124 0.19 -3.61 -12.46
N VAL A 125 0.60 -3.90 -11.23
CA VAL A 125 -0.29 -4.06 -10.07
C VAL A 125 -0.04 -2.93 -9.09
N ALA A 126 -1.03 -2.06 -8.88
CA ALA A 126 -1.00 -0.99 -7.90
C ALA A 126 -1.83 -1.40 -6.68
N THR A 127 -1.26 -1.32 -5.48
CA THR A 127 -1.99 -1.56 -4.23
C THR A 127 -1.82 -0.36 -3.30
N ALA A 128 -2.91 0.09 -2.69
CA ALA A 128 -2.92 1.13 -1.68
C ALA A 128 -3.73 0.68 -0.45
N GLY A 129 -3.31 1.12 0.74
CA GLY A 129 -3.99 0.81 2.00
C GLY A 129 -5.31 1.56 2.18
N ASP A 130 -5.83 1.57 3.41
CA ASP A 130 -7.05 2.30 3.76
C ASP A 130 -6.95 3.78 3.43
N ARG A 131 -8.01 4.32 2.82
CA ARG A 131 -8.07 5.69 2.27
C ARG A 131 -7.00 5.99 1.21
N GLY A 132 -6.31 4.96 0.73
CA GLY A 132 -5.28 5.08 -0.30
C GLY A 132 -5.86 5.18 -1.70
N ALA A 133 -5.04 5.65 -2.64
CA ALA A 133 -5.37 5.69 -4.05
C ALA A 133 -4.40 4.82 -4.86
N ALA A 134 -4.95 3.88 -5.64
CA ALA A 134 -4.20 2.97 -6.49
C ALA A 134 -4.59 3.20 -7.96
N THR A 135 -3.60 3.32 -8.85
CA THR A 135 -3.80 3.52 -10.29
C THR A 135 -2.94 2.54 -11.09
N ALA A 136 -3.57 1.76 -11.96
CA ALA A 136 -2.91 0.79 -12.81
C ALA A 136 -3.15 1.07 -14.30
N GLY A 137 -2.23 0.64 -15.15
CA GLY A 137 -2.30 0.84 -16.60
C GLY A 137 -3.41 0.07 -17.32
N ASN A 138 -3.37 0.08 -18.65
CA ASN A 138 -4.41 -0.45 -19.54
C ASN A 138 -4.78 -1.93 -19.34
N CYS A 139 -3.87 -2.76 -18.86
CA CYS A 139 -4.14 -4.15 -18.49
C CYS A 139 -3.67 -4.43 -17.06
N GLY A 140 -3.72 -3.41 -16.20
CA GLY A 140 -3.24 -3.47 -14.83
C GLY A 140 -4.33 -3.79 -13.82
N VAL A 141 -3.91 -4.09 -12.60
CA VAL A 141 -4.79 -4.34 -11.45
C VAL A 141 -4.55 -3.24 -10.42
N ALA A 142 -5.60 -2.50 -10.04
CA ALA A 142 -5.57 -1.50 -9.00
C ALA A 142 -6.42 -1.95 -7.81
N THR A 143 -5.83 -2.02 -6.62
CA THR A 143 -6.52 -2.39 -5.38
C THR A 143 -6.34 -1.29 -4.33
N ALA A 144 -7.44 -0.80 -3.77
CA ALA A 144 -7.42 0.18 -2.68
C ALA A 144 -8.24 -0.32 -1.48
N GLY A 145 -7.77 -0.02 -0.26
CA GLY A 145 -8.41 -0.43 0.99
C GLY A 145 -9.74 0.27 1.29
N ASP A 146 -10.16 0.26 2.56
CA ASP A 146 -11.43 0.86 2.96
C ASP A 146 -11.42 2.38 2.75
N ARG A 147 -12.50 2.91 2.15
CA ARG A 147 -12.59 4.32 1.69
C ARG A 147 -11.49 4.69 0.67
N GLY A 148 -10.85 3.72 0.04
CA GLY A 148 -9.84 3.94 -0.97
C GLY A 148 -10.42 4.19 -2.37
N ALA A 149 -9.57 4.64 -3.28
CA ALA A 149 -9.91 4.83 -4.69
C ALA A 149 -9.01 3.96 -5.58
N ALA A 150 -9.60 3.11 -6.41
CA ALA A 150 -8.88 2.27 -7.35
C ALA A 150 -9.25 2.64 -8.80
N THR A 151 -8.24 2.86 -9.64
CA THR A 151 -8.44 3.17 -11.06
C THR A 151 -7.59 2.25 -11.93
N ALA A 152 -8.19 1.57 -12.89
CA ALA A 152 -7.49 0.75 -13.87
C ALA A 152 -7.89 1.14 -15.30
N GLY A 153 -6.99 0.96 -16.26
CA GLY A 153 -7.24 1.36 -17.66
C GLY A 153 -8.18 0.41 -18.42
N TYR A 154 -8.13 0.44 -19.75
CA TYR A 154 -9.01 -0.27 -20.70
C TYR A 154 -9.45 -1.68 -20.21
N ARG A 155 -8.58 -2.68 -20.25
CA ARG A 155 -8.84 -4.05 -19.75
C ARG A 155 -8.38 -4.23 -18.30
N GLY A 156 -8.44 -3.16 -17.52
CA GLY A 156 -7.96 -3.14 -16.15
C GLY A 156 -8.97 -3.74 -15.18
N VAL A 157 -8.47 -4.12 -14.01
CA VAL A 157 -9.29 -4.53 -12.86
C VAL A 157 -9.09 -3.51 -11.74
N ALA A 158 -10.17 -2.88 -11.28
CA ALA A 158 -10.17 -1.94 -10.17
C ALA A 158 -11.00 -2.51 -9.00
N MET A 159 -10.40 -2.59 -7.82
CA MET A 159 -11.03 -3.10 -6.59
C MET A 159 -10.89 -2.09 -5.46
N ALA A 160 -12.00 -1.70 -4.83
CA ALA A 160 -12.02 -0.77 -3.70
C ALA A 160 -12.84 -1.34 -2.52
N GLY A 161 -12.46 -1.01 -1.29
CA GLY A 161 -13.09 -1.51 -0.06
C GLY A 161 -14.51 -0.99 0.22
N ASN A 162 -14.98 -1.13 1.47
CA ASN A 162 -16.39 -0.98 1.88
C ASN A 162 -17.08 0.34 1.55
N CYS A 163 -16.32 1.42 1.44
CA CYS A 163 -16.82 2.75 1.04
C CYS A 163 -15.91 3.35 -0.02
N GLY A 164 -15.28 2.49 -0.82
CA GLY A 164 -14.31 2.88 -1.82
C GLY A 164 -14.94 3.17 -3.18
N ALA A 165 -14.16 3.79 -4.05
CA ALA A 165 -14.52 4.04 -5.44
C ALA A 165 -13.61 3.21 -6.36
N ALA A 166 -14.21 2.38 -7.21
CA ALA A 166 -13.49 1.59 -8.21
C ALA A 166 -13.89 2.05 -9.62
N THR A 167 -12.91 2.39 -10.45
CA THR A 167 -13.11 2.81 -11.84
C THR A 167 -12.25 1.98 -12.77
N ALA A 168 -12.85 1.32 -13.75
CA ALA A 168 -12.16 0.59 -14.80
C ALA A 168 -12.56 1.11 -16.19
N GLY A 169 -11.65 1.04 -17.16
CA GLY A 169 -11.92 1.45 -18.54
C GLY A 169 -12.83 0.47 -19.31
N ASP A 170 -12.89 0.62 -20.64
CA ASP A 170 -13.72 -0.24 -21.50
C ASP A 170 -13.20 -1.68 -21.55
N ARG A 171 -14.10 -2.64 -21.36
CA ARG A 171 -13.79 -4.06 -21.10
C ARG A 171 -13.05 -4.29 -19.78
N GLY A 172 -13.12 -3.31 -18.88
CA GLY A 172 -12.57 -3.40 -17.54
C GLY A 172 -13.57 -3.98 -16.54
N VAL A 173 -13.06 -4.32 -15.35
CA VAL A 173 -13.85 -4.82 -14.22
C VAL A 173 -13.66 -3.88 -13.04
N ALA A 174 -14.75 -3.31 -12.53
CA ALA A 174 -14.76 -2.45 -11.35
C ALA A 174 -15.56 -3.12 -10.22
N MET A 175 -14.97 -3.22 -9.04
CA MET A 175 -15.60 -3.83 -7.86
C MET A 175 -15.43 -2.92 -6.65
N ALA A 176 -16.53 -2.57 -6.01
CA ALA A 176 -16.54 -1.78 -4.77
C ALA A 176 -17.33 -2.51 -3.68
N GLY A 177 -16.93 -2.33 -2.42
CA GLY A 177 -17.60 -2.95 -1.28
C GLY A 177 -18.99 -2.35 -0.97
N ASN A 178 -19.53 -2.62 0.23
CA ASN A 178 -20.93 -2.33 0.61
C ASN A 178 -21.44 -0.97 0.13
N CYS A 179 -20.99 0.12 0.74
CA CYS A 179 -21.38 1.49 0.37
C CYS A 179 -20.47 2.09 -0.72
N GLY A 180 -19.90 1.24 -1.59
CA GLY A 180 -18.92 1.63 -2.59
C GLY A 180 -19.55 2.08 -3.90
N ALA A 181 -18.75 2.74 -4.73
CA ALA A 181 -19.11 3.11 -6.10
C ALA A 181 -18.21 2.35 -7.08
N ALA A 182 -18.81 1.59 -7.99
CA ALA A 182 -18.10 0.88 -9.06
C ALA A 182 -18.52 1.43 -10.42
N THR A 183 -17.56 1.81 -11.25
CA THR A 183 -17.79 2.32 -12.60
C THR A 183 -16.90 1.59 -13.60
N ALA A 184 -17.49 0.97 -14.61
CA ALA A 184 -16.79 0.35 -15.73
C ALA A 184 -17.22 0.98 -17.05
N GLY A 185 -16.30 1.05 -18.02
CA GLY A 185 -16.57 1.58 -19.36
C GLY A 185 -17.42 0.64 -20.22
N ASP A 186 -17.37 0.85 -21.54
CA ASP A 186 -18.14 0.06 -22.51
C ASP A 186 -17.71 -1.41 -22.50
N CYS A 187 -18.70 -2.32 -22.59
CA CYS A 187 -18.51 -3.76 -22.41
C CYS A 187 -17.81 -4.11 -21.08
N GLY A 188 -17.84 -3.22 -20.10
CA GLY A 188 -17.25 -3.40 -18.78
C GLY A 188 -18.22 -4.08 -17.81
N ALA A 189 -17.68 -4.55 -16.69
CA ALA A 189 -18.46 -5.11 -15.59
C ALA A 189 -18.24 -4.27 -14.31
N ALA A 190 -19.32 -3.76 -13.73
CA ALA A 190 -19.31 -3.01 -12.49
C ALA A 190 -20.12 -3.73 -11.41
N THR A 191 -19.50 -3.99 -10.26
CA THR A 191 -20.17 -4.61 -9.10
C THR A 191 -19.98 -3.74 -7.86
N ALA A 192 -21.07 -3.37 -7.21
CA ALA A 192 -21.06 -2.69 -5.92
C ALA A 192 -21.88 -3.49 -4.88
N GLY A 193 -21.49 -3.41 -3.61
CA GLY A 193 -22.18 -4.13 -2.52
C GLY A 193 -23.50 -3.47 -2.09
N ASP A 194 -23.92 -3.76 -0.85
CA ASP A 194 -25.16 -3.26 -0.27
C ASP A 194 -25.19 -1.74 -0.09
N ARG A 195 -26.19 -1.07 -0.65
CA ARG A 195 -26.28 0.39 -0.78
C ARG A 195 -25.17 1.00 -1.65
N GLY A 196 -24.51 0.17 -2.44
CA GLY A 196 -23.51 0.61 -3.40
C GLY A 196 -24.14 1.11 -4.70
N ALA A 197 -23.33 1.79 -5.50
CA ALA A 197 -23.71 2.25 -6.83
C ALA A 197 -22.81 1.58 -7.88
N ALA A 198 -23.41 0.84 -8.81
CA ALA A 198 -22.71 0.22 -9.93
C ALA A 198 -23.14 0.87 -11.25
N THR A 199 -22.18 1.28 -12.08
CA THR A 199 -22.42 1.87 -13.39
C THR A 199 -21.55 1.20 -14.45
N ALA A 200 -22.15 0.70 -15.51
CA ALA A 200 -21.45 0.14 -16.67
C ALA A 200 -21.87 0.85 -17.96
N GLY A 201 -20.94 0.99 -18.91
CA GLY A 201 -21.20 1.59 -20.23
C GLY A 201 -22.05 0.73 -21.16
N ASP A 202 -21.98 1.01 -22.46
CA ASP A 202 -22.78 0.32 -23.48
C ASP A 202 -22.38 -1.15 -23.60
N GLY A 203 -23.37 -2.04 -23.66
CA GLY A 203 -23.18 -3.49 -23.59
C GLY A 203 -22.51 -3.98 -22.31
N GLY A 204 -22.44 -3.13 -21.27
CA GLY A 204 -21.85 -3.44 -19.98
C GLY A 204 -22.83 -4.12 -19.02
N ALA A 205 -22.29 -4.67 -17.94
CA ALA A 205 -23.06 -5.29 -16.87
C ALA A 205 -22.84 -4.55 -15.55
N ALA A 206 -23.90 -4.02 -14.96
CA ALA A 206 -23.89 -3.37 -13.64
C ALA A 206 -24.67 -4.22 -12.63
N THR A 207 -24.07 -4.49 -11.47
CA THR A 207 -24.70 -5.24 -10.38
C THR A 207 -24.54 -4.50 -9.06
N ALA A 208 -25.63 -4.23 -8.36
CA ALA A 208 -25.63 -3.62 -7.04
C ALA A 208 -26.38 -4.49 -6.01
N GLY A 209 -25.92 -4.49 -4.76
CA GLY A 209 -26.54 -5.25 -3.67
C GLY A 209 -27.85 -4.66 -3.15
N ASP A 210 -28.23 -5.03 -1.92
CA ASP A 210 -29.50 -4.62 -1.33
C ASP A 210 -29.54 -3.10 -1.09
N GLY A 211 -30.63 -2.46 -1.52
CA GLY A 211 -30.78 -1.01 -1.51
C GLY A 211 -29.76 -0.28 -2.39
N GLY A 212 -29.04 -0.99 -3.26
CA GLY A 212 -28.07 -0.43 -4.19
C GLY A 212 -28.70 0.07 -5.48
N ALA A 213 -27.92 0.81 -6.26
CA ALA A 213 -28.32 1.32 -7.57
C ALA A 213 -27.41 0.74 -8.67
N ALA A 214 -28.00 0.07 -9.65
CA ALA A 214 -27.31 -0.44 -10.82
C ALA A 214 -27.76 0.32 -12.07
N THR A 215 -26.82 0.79 -12.87
CA THR A 215 -27.10 1.49 -14.14
C THR A 215 -26.22 0.92 -15.24
N ALA A 216 -26.83 0.49 -16.35
CA ALA A 216 -26.13 0.00 -17.53
C ALA A 216 -26.55 0.79 -18.78
N GLY A 217 -25.61 0.98 -19.72
CA GLY A 217 -25.85 1.68 -20.99
C GLY A 217 -26.73 0.90 -21.97
N ASP A 218 -26.67 1.28 -23.24
CA ASP A 218 -27.45 0.66 -24.31
C ASP A 218 -27.05 -0.81 -24.52
N GLY A 219 -28.04 -1.69 -24.62
CA GLY A 219 -27.83 -3.14 -24.67
C GLY A 219 -27.20 -3.73 -23.40
N GLY A 220 -27.07 -2.95 -22.34
CA GLY A 220 -26.47 -3.36 -21.08
C GLY A 220 -27.44 -4.11 -20.16
N VAL A 221 -26.89 -4.72 -19.12
CA VAL A 221 -27.63 -5.46 -18.08
C VAL A 221 -27.42 -4.77 -16.74
N ALA A 222 -28.50 -4.31 -16.11
CA ALA A 222 -28.48 -3.73 -14.77
C ALA A 222 -29.25 -4.62 -13.80
N THR A 223 -28.60 -5.06 -12.72
CA THR A 223 -29.22 -5.90 -11.68
C THR A 223 -29.06 -5.25 -10.32
N ALA A 224 -30.14 -5.05 -9.59
CA ALA A 224 -30.13 -4.52 -8.22
C ALA A 224 -30.87 -5.44 -7.24
N GLY A 225 -30.39 -5.53 -5.99
CA GLY A 225 -30.94 -6.39 -4.94
C GLY A 225 -32.30 -5.93 -4.36
N TYR A 226 -32.63 -6.40 -3.16
CA TYR A 226 -33.86 -6.03 -2.44
C TYR A 226 -33.95 -4.52 -2.26
N ARG A 227 -35.10 -3.91 -2.59
CA ARG A 227 -35.28 -2.43 -2.61
C ARG A 227 -34.24 -1.68 -3.44
N GLY A 228 -33.59 -2.36 -4.38
CA GLY A 228 -32.61 -1.77 -5.28
C GLY A 228 -33.25 -1.02 -6.44
N VAL A 229 -32.46 -0.20 -7.13
CA VAL A 229 -32.86 0.49 -8.36
C VAL A 229 -32.00 -0.01 -9.51
N ALA A 230 -32.62 -0.58 -10.54
CA ALA A 230 -31.96 -1.04 -11.75
C ALA A 230 -32.42 -0.22 -12.95
N THR A 231 -31.48 0.38 -13.67
CA THR A 231 -31.76 1.17 -14.88
C THR A 231 -30.90 0.68 -16.04
N ALA A 232 -31.51 0.33 -17.16
CA ALA A 232 -30.81 -0.08 -18.38
C ALA A 232 -31.23 0.79 -19.59
N GLY A 233 -30.31 1.02 -20.52
CA GLY A 233 -30.53 1.83 -21.72
C GLY A 233 -31.42 1.17 -22.80
N TYR A 234 -31.33 1.67 -24.04
CA TYR A 234 -32.03 1.12 -25.20
C TYR A 234 -31.72 -0.37 -25.38
N ARG A 235 -32.74 -1.21 -25.58
CA ARG A 235 -32.61 -2.68 -25.63
C ARG A 235 -31.88 -3.31 -24.43
N GLY A 236 -31.80 -2.60 -23.30
CA GLY A 236 -31.17 -3.09 -22.08
C GLY A 236 -32.07 -4.02 -21.27
N VAL A 237 -31.49 -4.72 -20.31
CA VAL A 237 -32.20 -5.56 -19.34
C VAL A 237 -32.00 -4.97 -17.95
N ALA A 238 -33.09 -4.60 -17.28
CA ALA A 238 -33.09 -4.14 -15.90
C ALA A 238 -33.79 -5.15 -15.01
N THR A 239 -33.12 -5.62 -13.95
CA THR A 239 -33.69 -6.52 -12.96
C THR A 239 -33.56 -5.95 -11.56
N ALA A 240 -34.67 -5.81 -10.83
CA ALA A 240 -34.66 -5.36 -9.44
C ALA A 240 -35.31 -6.40 -8.52
N GLY A 241 -34.76 -6.59 -7.32
CA GLY A 241 -35.33 -7.47 -6.31
C GLY A 241 -36.62 -6.91 -5.69
N ASP A 242 -37.23 -7.69 -4.79
CA ASP A 242 -38.49 -7.34 -4.12
C ASP A 242 -38.46 -5.93 -3.53
N GLY A 243 -39.51 -5.15 -3.80
CA GLY A 243 -39.62 -3.75 -3.36
C GLY A 243 -38.65 -2.79 -4.04
N GLY A 244 -37.93 -3.23 -5.08
CA GLY A 244 -37.08 -2.41 -5.93
C GLY A 244 -37.82 -1.81 -7.13
N ALA A 245 -37.08 -1.06 -7.94
CA ALA A 245 -37.58 -0.45 -9.17
C ALA A 245 -36.66 -0.80 -10.35
N ALA A 246 -37.24 -1.38 -11.40
CA ALA A 246 -36.56 -1.68 -12.65
C ALA A 246 -37.06 -0.76 -13.77
N THR A 247 -36.15 -0.13 -14.50
CA THR A 247 -36.45 0.72 -15.67
C THR A 247 -35.55 0.32 -16.83
N ALA A 248 -36.14 0.03 -17.99
CA ALA A 248 -35.41 -0.23 -19.22
C ALA A 248 -35.86 0.73 -20.33
N GLY A 249 -34.94 1.13 -21.21
CA GLY A 249 -35.24 1.96 -22.37
C GLY A 249 -36.02 1.21 -23.45
N ASP A 250 -36.34 1.92 -24.54
CA ASP A 250 -37.12 1.37 -25.65
C ASP A 250 -36.53 0.04 -26.17
N GLY A 251 -37.41 -0.95 -26.35
CA GLY A 251 -37.02 -2.30 -26.78
C GLY A 251 -36.26 -3.12 -25.72
N GLY A 252 -36.15 -2.63 -24.49
CA GLY A 252 -35.58 -3.33 -23.35
C GLY A 252 -36.59 -4.13 -22.54
N ALA A 253 -36.10 -4.85 -21.54
CA ALA A 253 -36.90 -5.63 -20.60
C ALA A 253 -36.63 -5.17 -19.17
N ALA A 254 -37.68 -4.97 -18.38
CA ALA A 254 -37.59 -4.64 -16.96
C ALA A 254 -38.38 -5.65 -16.14
N THR A 255 -37.75 -6.22 -15.11
CA THR A 255 -38.33 -7.24 -14.21
C THR A 255 -38.00 -6.92 -12.77
#